data_AF-A0A1R1Y1K3-F1
#
_entry.id   AF-A0A1R1Y1K3-F1
#
_cell.length_a   1.000
_cell.length_b   1.000
_cell.length_c   1.000
_cell.angle_alpha   90.00
_cell.angle_beta   90.00
_cell.angle_gamma   90.00
#
_symmetry.space_group_name_H-M   'P 1'
#
loop_
_entity.id
_entity.type
_entity.pdbx_description
1 polymer ?
#
loop_
_entity_poly.entity_id
_entity_poly.type
_entity_poly.pdbx_seq_one_letter_code
_entity_poly.pdbx_strand_id
1 'polypeptide(L)' 'MVIMETREKLEDISTEEEAKKIRKENFINIEDKIKEISEAFNQSDLEKAKKCTIELQYLNRIDDALETWSNTNKIFF' A
#
# COMPACT_ATOMS: atom_id res chain seq x y z
N MET A 1 -15.47 -1.69 0.29
CA MET A 1 -15.14 -0.64 -0.69
C MET A 1 -13.69 -0.74 -1.15
N VAL A 2 -12.71 -0.81 -0.25
CA VAL A 2 -11.27 -0.90 -0.59
C VAL A 2 -10.85 -2.06 -1.50
N ILE A 3 -11.38 -3.28 -1.31
CA ILE A 3 -10.91 -4.46 -2.06
C ILE A 3 -11.19 -4.36 -3.57
N MET A 4 -12.28 -3.69 -3.98
CA MET A 4 -12.60 -3.51 -5.40
C MET A 4 -11.72 -2.43 -6.02
N GLU A 5 -11.51 -1.30 -5.34
CA GLU A 5 -10.62 -0.22 -5.79
C GLU A 5 -9.17 -0.67 -5.97
N THR A 6 -8.68 -1.54 -5.08
CA THR A 6 -7.33 -2.11 -5.21
C THR A 6 -7.22 -3.03 -6.42
N ARG A 7 -8.29 -3.78 -6.76
CA ARG A 7 -8.31 -4.66 -7.95
C ARG A 7 -8.36 -3.87 -9.25
N GLU A 8 -9.20 -2.84 -9.32
CA GLU A 8 -9.29 -1.97 -10.51
C GLU A 8 -7.93 -1.32 -10.83
N LYS A 9 -7.22 -0.81 -9.81
CA LYS A 9 -5.88 -0.23 -10.01
C LYS A 9 -4.83 -1.24 -10.51
N LEU A 10 -5.03 -2.54 -10.29
CA LEU A 10 -4.12 -3.60 -10.77
C LEU A 10 -4.49 -4.09 -12.16
N GLU A 11 -5.78 -4.02 -12.54
CA GLU A 11 -6.23 -4.29 -13.91
C GLU A 11 -5.59 -3.30 -14.90
N ASP A 12 -5.25 -2.10 -14.44
CA ASP A 12 -4.52 -1.10 -15.22
C ASP A 12 -3.01 -1.41 -15.36
N ILE A 13 -2.44 -2.29 -14.52
CA ILE A 13 -1.00 -2.62 -14.58
C ILE A 13 -0.76 -3.62 -15.70
N SER A 14 -0.26 -3.10 -16.82
CA SER A 14 0.00 -3.89 -18.02
C SER A 14 1.47 -4.31 -18.14
N THR A 15 2.37 -3.72 -17.35
CA THR A 15 3.81 -3.94 -17.48
C THR A 15 4.53 -4.14 -16.14
N GLU A 16 5.65 -4.85 -16.18
CA GLU A 16 6.56 -5.02 -15.03
C GLU A 16 7.10 -3.69 -14.49
N GLU A 17 7.42 -2.75 -15.38
CA GLU A 17 7.97 -1.45 -15.02
C GLU A 17 6.97 -0.64 -14.19
N GLU A 18 5.69 -0.66 -14.58
CA GLU A 18 4.60 -0.04 -13.84
C GLU A 18 4.38 -0.71 -12.48
N ALA A 19 4.39 -2.05 -12.43
CA ALA A 19 4.27 -2.78 -11.17
C ALA A 19 5.40 -2.42 -10.20
N LYS A 20 6.64 -2.37 -10.68
CA LYS A 20 7.83 -1.95 -9.91
C LYS A 20 7.69 -0.52 -9.39
N LYS A 21 7.23 0.40 -10.25
CA LYS A 21 7.03 1.81 -9.87
C LYS A 21 5.98 1.94 -8.78
N ILE A 22 4.82 1.30 -8.94
CA ILE A 22 3.73 1.33 -7.97
C ILE A 22 4.18 0.70 -6.65
N ARG A 23 4.91 -0.42 -6.68
CA ARG A 23 5.45 -1.03 -5.46
C ARG A 23 6.39 -0.08 -4.73
N LYS A 24 7.30 0.58 -5.45
CA LYS A 24 8.24 1.55 -4.87
C LYS A 24 7.51 2.73 -4.23
N GLU A 25 6.51 3.29 -4.93
CA GLU A 25 5.69 4.38 -4.39
C GLU A 25 4.89 3.93 -3.16
N ASN A 26 4.29 2.75 -3.20
CA ASN A 26 3.56 2.17 -2.09
C ASN A 26 4.45 1.95 -0.87
N PHE A 27 5.68 1.45 -1.07
CA PHE A 27 6.66 1.27 0.00
C PHE A 27 7.01 2.59 0.69
N ILE A 28 7.28 3.66 -0.08
CA ILE A 28 7.55 5.00 0.48
C ILE A 28 6.35 5.48 1.29
N ASN A 29 5.13 5.34 0.75
CA ASN A 29 3.90 5.73 1.44
C ASN A 29 3.70 4.94 2.75
N ILE A 30 4.03 3.65 2.78
CA ILE A 30 3.99 2.82 3.99
C ILE A 30 4.95 3.35 5.04
N GLU A 31 6.21 3.61 4.65
CA GLU A 31 7.21 4.14 5.58
C GLU A 31 6.79 5.49 6.17
N ASP A 32 6.27 6.39 5.34
CA ASP A 32 5.79 7.69 5.80
C ASP A 32 4.57 7.56 6.70
N LYS A 33 3.64 6.64 6.40
CA LYS A 33 2.48 6.37 7.26
C LYS A 33 2.90 5.78 8.60
N ILE A 34 3.92 4.91 8.65
CA ILE A 34 4.48 4.38 9.90
C ILE A 34 5.09 5.50 10.75
N LYS A 35 5.80 6.46 10.14
CA LYS A 35 6.32 7.63 10.85
C LYS A 35 5.18 8.47 11.42
N GLU A 36 4.16 8.77 10.63
CA GLU A 36 2.97 9.52 11.08
C GLU A 36 2.24 8.83 12.25
N ILE A 37 2.08 7.50 12.18
CA ILE A 37 1.47 6.70 13.25
C ILE A 37 2.33 6.79 14.52
N SER A 38 3.65 6.64 14.38
CA SER A 38 4.59 6.72 15.49
C SER A 38 4.56 8.09 16.16
N GLU A 39 4.53 9.17 15.38
CA GLU A 39 4.36 10.54 15.87
C GLU A 39 3.01 10.74 16.57
N ALA A 40 1.92 10.21 16.02
CA ALA A 40 0.60 10.29 16.62
C ALA A 40 0.55 9.59 17.99
N PHE A 41 1.17 8.41 18.11
CA PHE A 41 1.33 7.72 19.40
C PHE A 41 2.17 8.53 20.39
N ASN A 42 3.29 9.12 19.96
CA ASN A 42 4.12 9.97 20.81
C ASN A 42 3.37 11.20 21.34
N GLN A 43 2.43 11.73 20.55
CA GLN A 43 1.58 12.87 20.92
C GLN A 43 0.30 12.45 21.66
N SER A 44 0.08 11.14 21.89
CA SER A 44 -1.17 10.59 22.42
C SER A 44 -2.42 10.95 21.59
N ASP A 45 -2.24 11.27 20.30
CA ASP A 45 -3.33 11.52 19.36
C ASP A 45 -3.83 10.20 18.77
N LEU A 46 -4.64 9.49 19.55
CA LEU A 46 -5.16 8.17 19.19
C LEU A 46 -6.14 8.21 18.02
N GLU A 47 -6.83 9.33 17.80
CA GLU A 47 -7.73 9.50 16.66
C GLU A 47 -6.93 9.61 15.35
N LYS A 48 -5.84 10.38 15.36
CA LYS A 48 -4.92 10.42 14.22
C LYS A 48 -4.26 9.06 13.98
N ALA A 49 -3.78 8.39 15.04
CA ALA A 49 -3.17 7.06 14.91
C ALA A 49 -4.15 6.05 14.29
N LYS A 50 -5.43 6.06 14.72
CA LYS A 50 -6.49 5.22 14.15
C LYS A 50 -6.71 5.49 12.66
N LYS A 51 -6.82 6.76 12.25
CA LYS A 51 -7.00 7.14 10.84
C LYS A 51 -5.81 6.69 9.99
N CYS A 52 -4.59 7.00 10.42
CA CYS A 52 -3.38 6.58 9.71
C CYS A 52 -3.25 5.06 9.61
N THR A 53 -3.71 4.30 10.62
CA THR A 53 -3.72 2.83 10.59
C THR A 53 -4.72 2.27 9.56
N ILE A 54 -5.87 2.91 9.39
CA ILE A 54 -6.85 2.54 8.35
C ILE A 54 -6.25 2.77 6.95
N GLU A 55 -5.54 3.88 6.76
CA GLU A 55 -4.82 4.15 5.52
C GLU A 55 -3.68 3.16 5.30
N LEU A 56 -2.93 2.79 6.34
CA LEU A 56 -1.89 1.76 6.25
C LEU A 56 -2.47 0.40 5.81
N GLN A 57 -3.66 0.03 6.29
CA GLN A 57 -4.34 -1.18 5.82
C GLN A 57 -4.63 -1.13 4.31
N TYR A 58 -4.94 0.04 3.75
CA TYR A 58 -5.12 0.19 2.31
C TYR A 58 -3.80 -0.03 1.56
N LEU A 59 -2.72 0.57 2.03
CA LEU A 59 -1.39 0.42 1.42
C LEU A 59 -0.89 -1.04 1.47
N ASN A 60 -1.11 -1.75 2.59
CA ASN A 60 -0.77 -3.17 2.69
C ASN A 60 -1.55 -4.02 1.69
N ARG A 61 -2.84 -3.72 1.46
CA ARG A 61 -3.63 -4.43 0.45
C ARG A 61 -3.13 -4.20 -0.98
N ILE A 62 -2.56 -3.03 -1.27
CA ILE A 62 -1.90 -2.79 -2.57
C ILE A 62 -0.69 -3.71 -2.70
N ASP A 63 0.13 -3.85 -1.65
CA ASP A 63 1.32 -4.69 -1.67
C ASP A 63 0.96 -6.18 -1.87
N ASP A 64 -0.02 -6.70 -1.10
CA ASP A 64 -0.54 -8.07 -1.25
C ASP A 64 -1.01 -8.37 -2.69
N ALA A 65 -1.62 -7.35 -3.31
CA ALA A 65 -2.23 -7.51 -4.60
C ALA A 65 -1.21 -7.35 -5.75
N LEU A 66 -0.16 -6.53 -5.57
CA LEU A 66 1.03 -6.53 -6.40
C LEU A 66 1.77 -7.87 -6.32
N GLU A 67 1.90 -8.45 -5.13
CA GLU A 67 2.51 -9.77 -4.96
C GLU A 67 1.71 -10.86 -5.70
N THR A 68 0.38 -10.82 -5.59
CA THR A 68 -0.51 -11.72 -6.32
C THR A 68 -0.35 -11.57 -7.85
N TRP A 69 -0.27 -10.32 -8.34
CA TRP A 69 -0.04 -10.03 -9.76
C TRP A 69 1.34 -10.52 -10.23
N SER A 70 2.39 -10.29 -9.42
CA SER A 70 3.76 -10.72 -9.66
C SER A 70 3.84 -12.23 -9.84
N ASN A 71 3.22 -12.97 -8.90
CA ASN A 71 3.16 -14.42 -8.92
C ASN A 71 2.37 -14.96 -10.13
N THR A 72 1.26 -14.32 -10.48
CA THR A 72 0.43 -14.71 -11.64
C THR A 72 1.19 -14.55 -12.95
N ASN A 73 1.91 -13.44 -13.11
CA ASN A 73 2.68 -13.14 -14.32
C ASN A 73 4.09 -13.74 -14.32
N LYS A 74 4.50 -14.43 -13.23
CA LYS A 74 5.86 -14.99 -13.03
C LYS A 74 6.97 -13.94 -13.15
N ILE A 75 6.67 -12.74 -12.68
CA ILE A 75 7.60 -11.61 -12.65
C ILE A 75 8.11 -11.54 -11.20
N PHE A 76 9.39 -11.25 -11.00
CA PHE A 76 9.99 -11.15 -9.67
C PHE A 76 10.72 -9.81 -9.58
N PHE A 77 10.30 -8.99 -8.63
CA PHE A 77 10.85 -7.66 -8.37
C PHE A 77 11.00 -7.39 -6.89
#